data_AF-A0A7L2FY10-F1
#
_entry.id   AF-A0A7L2FY10-F1
#
_cell.length_a   1.000
_cell.length_b   1.000
_cell.length_c   1.000
_cell.angle_alpha   90.00
_cell.angle_beta   90.00
_cell.angle_gamma   90.00
#
_symmetry.space_group_name_H-M   'P 1'
#
loop_
_entity.id
_entity.type
_entity.pdbx_description
1 polymer ?
#
loop_
_entity_poly.entity_id
_entity_poly.type
_entity_poly.pdbx_seq_one_letter_code
_entity_poly.pdbx_strand_id
1 'polypeptide(L)'
;NLQISLLQISGYKKLYLAVENLRKVPYDSENEEHEEQLIELWNLLMPHQSLRARISKQWCDIGFQGEDPKTDFRGMGLLGLVNLL
;
A
#
# COMPACT_ATOMS: atom_id res chain seq x y z
N ASN A 1 -6.81 -27.80 25.30
CA ASN A 1 -6.97 -27.88 23.83
C ASN A 1 -8.00 -26.87 23.32
N LEU A 2 -9.29 -26.98 23.68
CA LEU A 2 -10.35 -26.04 23.25
C LEU A 2 -10.08 -24.55 23.54
N GLN A 3 -9.62 -24.21 24.76
CA GLN A 3 -9.34 -22.81 25.14
C GLN A 3 -8.25 -22.17 24.27
N ILE A 4 -7.20 -22.93 23.92
CA ILE A 4 -6.13 -22.46 23.04
C ILE A 4 -6.69 -22.22 21.63
N SER A 5 -7.49 -23.15 21.11
CA SER A 5 -8.12 -23.00 19.79
C SER A 5 -9.06 -21.78 19.73
N LEU A 6 -9.83 -21.50 20.80
CA LEU A 6 -10.68 -20.31 20.89
C LEU A 6 -9.87 -19.01 20.89
N LEU A 7 -8.74 -18.98 21.61
CA LEU A 7 -7.83 -17.84 21.60
C LEU A 7 -7.26 -17.61 20.20
N GLN A 8 -6.78 -18.67 19.53
CA GLN A 8 -6.27 -18.59 18.16
C GLN A 8 -7.31 -18.05 17.19
N ILE A 9 -8.54 -18.60 17.19
CA ILE A 9 -9.63 -18.13 16.31
C ILE A 9 -9.93 -16.64 16.57
N SER A 10 -9.98 -16.22 17.84
CA SER A 10 -10.23 -14.83 18.17
C SER A 10 -9.09 -13.91 17.71
N GLY A 11 -7.83 -14.36 17.82
CA GLY A 11 -6.65 -13.65 17.35
C GLY A 11 -6.66 -13.47 15.83
N TYR A 12 -6.93 -14.54 15.08
CA TYR A 12 -7.04 -14.49 13.62
C TYR A 12 -8.12 -13.51 13.16
N LYS A 13 -9.28 -13.50 13.83
CA LYS A 13 -10.35 -12.52 13.51
C LYS A 13 -9.88 -11.09 13.71
N LYS A 14 -9.15 -10.79 14.79
CA LYS A 14 -8.61 -9.44 15.04
C LYS A 14 -7.60 -9.04 13.97
N LEU A 15 -6.67 -9.93 13.60
CA LEU A 15 -5.70 -9.67 12.54
C LEU A 15 -6.37 -9.43 11.19
N TYR A 16 -7.33 -10.28 10.82
CA TYR A 16 -8.12 -10.11 9.61
C TYR A 16 -8.83 -8.75 9.58
N LEU A 17 -9.48 -8.36 10.68
CA LEU A 17 -10.14 -7.06 10.77
C LEU A 17 -9.16 -5.88 10.65
N ALA A 18 -7.97 -5.98 11.23
CA ALA A 18 -6.94 -4.95 11.10
C ALA A 18 -6.48 -4.79 9.64
N VAL A 19 -6.22 -5.91 8.95
CA VAL A 19 -5.85 -5.91 7.52
C VAL A 19 -6.98 -5.33 6.66
N GLU A 20 -8.22 -5.77 6.88
CA GLU A 20 -9.38 -5.25 6.14
C GLU A 20 -9.66 -3.78 6.41
N ASN A 21 -9.37 -3.28 7.62
CA ASN A 21 -9.50 -1.87 7.92
C ASN A 21 -8.46 -1.06 7.12
N LEU A 22 -7.21 -1.51 7.08
CA LEU A 22 -6.16 -0.84 6.29
C LEU A 22 -6.47 -0.89 4.79
N ARG A 23 -6.98 -2.01 4.28
CA ARG A 23 -7.40 -2.16 2.87
C ARG A 23 -8.47 -1.15 2.46
N LYS A 24 -9.31 -0.74 3.41
CA LYS A 24 -10.41 0.22 3.17
C LYS A 24 -9.96 1.67 3.27
N VAL A 25 -8.77 1.96 3.79
CA VAL A 25 -8.21 3.33 3.80
C VAL A 25 -7.82 3.66 2.36
N PRO A 26 -8.48 4.62 1.69
CA PRO A 26 -8.08 5.01 0.35
C PRO A 26 -6.72 5.70 0.38
N TYR A 27 -5.91 5.47 -0.65
CA TYR A 27 -4.75 6.32 -0.91
C TYR A 27 -5.23 7.76 -1.18
N ASP A 28 -4.61 8.72 -0.51
CA ASP A 28 -4.92 10.15 -0.62
C ASP A 28 -3.67 10.92 -1.02
N SER A 29 -3.75 11.60 -2.16
CA SER A 29 -2.65 12.39 -2.73
C SER A 29 -2.44 13.73 -2.02
N GLU A 30 -3.41 14.16 -1.21
CA GLU A 30 -3.29 15.36 -0.38
C GLU A 30 -2.78 15.03 1.02
N ASN A 31 -2.56 13.75 1.33
CA ASN A 31 -1.98 13.30 2.60
C ASN A 31 -0.47 13.11 2.42
N GLU A 32 0.31 13.90 3.16
CA GLU A 32 1.77 13.91 3.12
C GLU A 32 2.38 12.54 3.45
N GLU A 33 1.87 11.82 4.45
CA GLU A 33 2.38 10.50 4.85
C GLU A 33 2.21 9.46 3.74
N HIS A 34 1.08 9.51 3.02
CA HIS A 34 0.83 8.60 1.89
C HIS A 34 1.79 8.89 0.72
N GLU A 35 2.01 10.16 0.40
CA GLU A 35 2.92 10.56 -0.68
C GLU A 35 4.39 10.28 -0.31
N GLU A 36 4.78 10.45 0.96
CA GLU A 36 6.10 10.04 1.45
C GLU A 36 6.35 8.54 1.26
N GLN A 37 5.39 7.69 1.65
CA GLN A 37 5.43 6.25 1.43
C GLN A 37 5.52 5.88 -0.06
N LEU A 38 4.78 6.58 -0.92
CA LEU A 38 4.83 6.35 -2.37
C LEU A 38 6.20 6.72 -2.96
N ILE A 39 6.80 7.82 -2.49
CA ILE A 39 8.14 8.25 -2.92
C ILE A 39 9.21 7.29 -2.39
N GLU A 40 9.07 6.81 -1.14
CA GLU A 40 9.95 5.78 -0.58
C GLU A 40 9.94 4.52 -1.44
N LEU A 41 8.75 4.04 -1.83
CA LEU A 41 8.60 2.89 -2.72
C LEU A 41 9.37 3.08 -4.03
N TRP A 42 9.25 4.26 -4.66
CA TRP A 42 10.02 4.57 -5.87
C TRP A 42 11.53 4.48 -5.62
N ASN A 43 12.01 5.09 -4.54
CA ASN A 43 13.44 5.12 -4.22
C ASN A 43 14.01 3.73 -3.93
N LEU A 44 13.21 2.84 -3.32
CA LEU A 44 13.58 1.44 -3.07
C LEU A 44 13.67 0.64 -4.37
N LEU A 45 12.74 0.83 -5.30
CA LEU A 45 12.67 0.05 -6.54
C LEU A 45 13.59 0.60 -7.65
N MET A 46 13.81 1.91 -7.68
CA MET A 46 14.58 2.61 -8.72
C MET A 46 15.68 3.50 -8.12
N PRO A 47 16.65 2.95 -7.36
CA PRO A 47 17.63 3.72 -6.58
C PRO A 47 18.58 4.60 -7.42
N HIS A 48 18.66 4.36 -8.72
CA HIS A 48 19.53 5.09 -9.64
C HIS A 48 18.79 6.06 -10.57
N GLN A 49 17.48 6.22 -10.37
CA GLN A 49 16.65 7.08 -11.21
C GLN A 49 15.73 7.91 -10.32
N SER A 50 15.88 9.24 -10.38
CA SER A 50 14.95 10.12 -9.68
C SER A 50 13.57 10.12 -10.34
N LEU A 51 12.54 10.20 -9.52
CA LEU A 51 11.19 10.48 -9.98
C LEU A 51 11.11 11.95 -10.41
N ARG A 52 10.75 12.20 -11.67
CA ARG A 52 10.70 13.57 -12.23
C ARG A 52 9.48 14.33 -11.78
N ALA A 53 8.38 13.63 -11.60
CA ALA A 53 7.12 14.17 -11.13
C ALA A 53 6.28 13.03 -10.54
N ARG A 54 5.44 13.37 -9.56
CA ARG A 54 4.46 12.47 -8.97
C ARG A 54 3.59 11.83 -10.05
N ILE A 55 3.03 12.62 -10.98
CA ILE A 55 2.31 12.09 -12.15
C ILE A 55 3.30 11.99 -13.31
N SER A 56 3.69 10.77 -13.67
CA SER A 56 4.60 10.53 -14.79
C SER A 56 4.55 9.09 -15.30
N LYS A 57 4.93 8.87 -16.56
CA LYS A 57 5.03 7.52 -17.14
C LYS A 57 6.06 6.61 -16.46
N GLN A 58 6.91 7.15 -15.59
CA GLN A 58 7.95 6.38 -14.91
C GLN A 58 7.35 5.26 -14.04
N TRP A 59 6.16 5.45 -13.49
CA TRP A 59 5.47 4.42 -12.71
C TRP A 59 5.15 3.15 -13.51
N CYS A 60 4.96 3.27 -14.83
CA CYS A 60 4.78 2.13 -15.71
C CYS A 60 6.05 1.25 -15.77
N ASP A 61 7.24 1.82 -15.55
CA ASP A 61 8.51 1.08 -15.58
C ASP A 61 8.61 0.07 -14.42
N ILE A 62 7.86 0.30 -13.33
CA ILE A 62 7.77 -0.60 -12.17
C ILE A 62 6.41 -1.31 -12.05
N GLY A 63 5.58 -1.25 -13.11
CA GLY A 63 4.37 -2.07 -13.25
C GLY A 63 3.04 -1.42 -12.87
N PHE A 64 3.00 -0.11 -12.57
CA PHE A 64 1.73 0.60 -12.41
C PHE A 64 1.02 0.77 -13.77
N GLN A 65 -0.31 0.81 -13.77
CA GLN A 65 -1.11 0.79 -15.01
C GLN A 65 -1.12 2.12 -15.77
N GLY A 66 -0.73 3.24 -15.13
CA GLY A 66 -0.73 4.56 -15.75
C GLY A 66 0.24 5.53 -15.10
N GLU A 67 0.11 6.81 -15.45
CA GLU A 67 1.01 7.87 -14.93
C GLU A 67 0.74 8.24 -13.47
N ASP A 68 -0.44 7.88 -12.96
CA ASP A 68 -0.89 8.18 -11.61
C ASP A 68 -1.08 6.89 -10.78
N PRO A 69 -0.16 6.60 -9.83
CA PRO A 69 -0.24 5.43 -8.95
C PRO A 69 -1.48 5.33 -8.09
N LYS A 70 -2.15 6.46 -7.78
CA LYS A 70 -3.40 6.49 -6.98
C LYS A 70 -4.46 5.58 -7.59
N THR A 71 -4.46 5.44 -8.91
CA THR A 71 -5.44 4.64 -9.63
C THR A 71 -5.28 3.14 -9.35
N ASP A 72 -4.06 2.66 -9.14
CA ASP A 72 -3.76 1.26 -8.83
C ASP A 72 -4.15 0.88 -7.40
N PHE A 73 -4.11 1.83 -6.45
CA PHE A 73 -4.48 1.58 -5.05
C PHE A 73 -5.99 1.55 -4.78
N ARG A 74 -6.88 1.78 -5.77
CA ARG A 74 -8.33 1.85 -5.52
C ARG A 74 -8.94 0.57 -4.93
N GLY A 75 -8.45 -0.61 -5.30
CA GLY A 75 -8.99 -1.89 -4.82
C GLY A 75 -8.44 -2.33 -3.46
N MET A 76 -7.15 -2.06 -3.23
CA MET A 76 -6.41 -2.52 -2.05
C MET A 76 -6.17 -1.41 -1.02
N GLY A 77 -6.53 -0.16 -1.32
CA GLY A 77 -6.27 0.99 -0.46
C GLY A 77 -4.79 1.12 -0.10
N LEU A 78 -4.55 1.65 1.10
CA LEU A 78 -3.22 1.83 1.66
C LEU A 78 -2.53 0.49 1.97
N LEU A 79 -3.28 -0.60 2.19
CA LEU A 79 -2.71 -1.94 2.33
C LEU A 79 -1.91 -2.34 1.08
N GLY A 80 -2.34 -1.89 -0.10
CA GLY A 80 -1.60 -2.11 -1.34
C GLY A 80 -0.23 -1.45 -1.32
N LEU A 81 -0.14 -0.20 -0.84
CA LEU A 81 1.12 0.53 -0.73
C LEU A 81 2.03 -0.07 0.35
N VAL A 82 1.48 -0.32 1.54
CA VAL A 82 2.24 -0.89 2.68
C VAL A 82 2.82 -2.26 2.37
N ASN A 83 2.15 -3.08 1.55
CA ASN A 83 2.69 -4.38 1.16
C ASN A 83 3.78 -4.33 0.07
N LEU A 84 3.92 -3.18 -0.62
CA LEU A 84 4.95 -2.97 -1.63
C LEU A 84 6.24 -2.37 -1.04
N LEU A 85 6.12 -1.69 0.10
CA LEU A 85 7.23 -1.25 0.94
C LEU A 85 7.84 -2.45 1.71
#